data_AF-A0A534SCS0-F1
#
_entry.id   AF-A0A534SCS0-F1
#
_cell.length_a   1.000
_cell.length_b   1.000
_cell.length_c   1.000
_cell.angle_alpha   90.00
_cell.angle_beta   90.00
_cell.angle_gamma   90.00
#
_symmetry.space_group_name_H-M   'P 1'
#
loop_
_entity.id
_entity.type
_entity.pdbx_description
1 polymer ?
#
loop_
_entity_poly.entity_id
_entity_poly.type
_entity_poly.pdbx_seq_one_letter_code
_entity_poly.pdbx_strand_id
1 'polypeptide(L)'
;MALDRRPAYKGRGTPENPPNRFERLSYHPDPDALDTADDLPGPRTCLLRDPARTILAYNDSPDVGFTVSLNPYRGCEHGCIYCYARPTHEWLGFSAGLDFETQILVKEDAPRLLHDALASPKWHPQVIALSGVTDPYQPVERQLRLTRRCL
;
A
#
# COMPACT_ATOMS: atom_id res chain seq x y z
N MET A 1 18.98 0.32 27.61
CA MET A 1 19.02 0.52 26.14
C MET A 1 17.79 1.33 25.78
N ALA A 2 17.91 2.66 25.77
CA ALA A 2 16.82 3.52 25.31
C ALA A 2 16.70 3.31 23.80
N LEU A 3 15.57 2.78 23.34
CA LEU A 3 15.19 2.85 21.94
C LEU A 3 15.08 4.34 21.61
N ASP A 4 16.02 4.82 20.80
CA ASP A 4 16.04 6.16 20.24
C ASP A 4 14.78 6.35 19.38
N ARG A 5 13.69 6.75 20.04
CA ARG A 5 12.40 6.99 19.41
C ARG A 5 12.49 8.32 18.69
N ARG A 6 12.75 8.25 17.38
CA ARG A 6 12.57 9.40 16.48
C ARG A 6 11.20 10.04 16.72
N PRO A 7 11.10 11.38 16.72
CA PRO A 7 9.82 12.06 16.86
C PRO A 7 8.87 11.61 15.74
N ALA A 8 7.61 11.36 16.10
CA ALA A 8 6.60 10.93 15.16
C ALA A 8 6.44 11.97 14.03
N TYR A 9 6.54 11.53 12.77
CA TYR A 9 6.33 12.41 11.64
C TYR A 9 4.88 12.93 11.62
N LYS A 10 4.71 14.25 11.59
CA LYS A 10 3.37 14.86 11.54
C LYS A 10 2.62 14.40 10.29
N GLY A 11 1.37 13.95 10.47
CA GLY A 11 0.52 13.47 9.38
C GLY A 11 0.80 12.04 8.91
N ARG A 12 1.66 11.31 9.63
CA ARG A 12 1.94 9.89 9.44
C ARG A 12 1.30 9.08 10.56
N GLY A 13 0.74 7.93 10.23
CA GLY A 13 0.01 7.13 11.21
C GLY A 13 0.90 6.14 11.96
N THR A 14 2.10 5.85 11.44
CA THR A 14 3.13 5.11 12.18
C THR A 14 4.38 5.98 12.38
N PRO A 15 4.98 5.98 13.59
CA PRO A 15 6.22 6.71 13.84
C PRO A 15 7.47 5.95 13.35
N GLU A 16 7.35 4.65 13.08
CA GLU A 16 8.48 3.75 12.84
C GLU A 16 8.43 3.11 11.45
N ASN A 17 9.61 2.78 10.92
CA ASN A 17 9.79 1.99 9.70
C ASN A 17 10.59 0.70 10.02
N PRO A 18 9.95 -0.33 10.63
CA PRO A 18 10.65 -1.56 10.98
C PRO A 18 11.20 -2.26 9.74
N PRO A 19 12.28 -3.05 9.87
CA PRO A 19 12.80 -3.82 8.75
C PRO A 19 11.74 -4.80 8.24
N ASN A 20 11.74 -5.03 6.92
CA ASN A 20 10.91 -6.04 6.29
C ASN A 20 11.34 -7.44 6.73
N ARG A 21 10.39 -8.28 7.15
CA ARG A 21 10.68 -9.64 7.67
C ARG A 21 11.29 -10.63 6.66
N PHE A 22 11.13 -10.38 5.37
CA PHE A 22 11.58 -11.25 4.28
C PHE A 22 12.92 -10.78 3.68
N GLU A 23 13.32 -9.54 3.95
CA GLU A 23 14.59 -9.00 3.46
C GLU A 23 15.76 -9.45 4.33
N ARG A 24 16.87 -9.80 3.69
CA ARG A 24 18.11 -10.23 4.38
C ARG A 24 18.94 -9.07 4.88
N LEU A 25 18.78 -7.90 4.28
CA LEU A 25 19.55 -6.70 4.59
C LEU A 25 18.60 -5.64 5.15
N SER A 26 18.99 -5.04 6.28
CA SER A 26 18.31 -3.88 6.85
C SER A 26 19.24 -2.68 6.87
N TYR A 27 18.67 -1.50 6.63
CA TYR A 27 19.38 -0.24 6.76
C TYR A 27 19.11 0.33 8.14
N HIS A 28 20.19 0.59 8.89
CA HIS A 28 20.14 1.28 10.18
C HIS A 28 20.93 2.58 10.05
N PRO A 29 20.26 3.74 10.09
CA PRO A 29 20.96 5.02 10.06
C PRO A 29 21.79 5.17 11.34
N ASP A 30 23.04 5.58 11.17
CA ASP A 30 23.93 5.91 12.28
C ASP A 30 23.47 7.24 12.91
N PRO A 31 23.12 7.26 14.20
CA PRO A 31 22.67 8.48 14.88
C PRO A 31 23.75 9.57 14.91
N ASP A 32 25.04 9.19 14.93
CA ASP A 32 26.16 10.13 15.00
C ASP A 32 26.57 10.66 13.61
N ALA A 33 26.02 10.10 12.53
CA ALA A 33 26.30 10.53 11.17
C ALA A 33 25.41 11.68 10.68
N LEU A 34 24.41 12.10 11.48
CA LEU A 34 23.45 13.15 11.13
C LEU A 34 23.46 14.25 12.18
N ASP A 35 24.20 15.33 11.93
CA ASP A 35 24.33 16.49 12.84
C ASP A 35 22.99 17.21 13.13
N THR A 36 21.94 16.95 12.35
CA THR A 36 20.60 17.58 12.49
C THR A 36 19.47 16.62 12.08
N ALA A 37 19.23 15.56 12.88
CA ALA A 37 18.09 14.66 12.64
C ALA A 37 16.72 15.38 12.74
N ASP A 38 16.64 16.48 13.50
CA ASP A 38 15.41 17.23 13.77
C ASP A 38 14.93 18.13 12.60
N ASP A 39 15.81 18.46 11.65
CA ASP A 39 15.50 19.36 10.52
C ASP A 39 15.22 18.61 9.18
N LEU A 40 15.29 17.28 9.18
CA LEU A 40 15.01 16.51 7.97
C LEU A 40 13.49 16.53 7.66
N PRO A 41 13.09 16.88 6.42
CA PRO A 41 11.68 16.84 6.06
C PRO A 41 11.14 15.41 6.21
N GLY A 42 9.94 15.29 6.75
CA GLY A 42 9.27 13.99 6.88
C GLY A 42 9.16 13.26 5.54
N PRO A 43 9.06 11.92 5.56
CA PRO A 43 9.07 11.11 4.34
C PRO A 43 7.91 11.54 3.42
N ARG A 44 8.23 11.82 2.16
CA ARG A 44 7.25 12.17 1.14
C ARG A 44 6.57 10.91 0.63
N THR A 45 5.29 11.06 0.23
CA THR A 45 4.60 9.98 -0.48
C THR A 45 5.16 9.90 -1.91
N CYS A 46 5.66 8.74 -2.29
CA CYS A 46 6.14 8.36 -3.60
C CYS A 46 5.10 7.45 -4.27
N LEU A 47 4.79 7.75 -5.52
CA LEU A 47 3.92 6.92 -6.34
C LEU A 47 4.81 6.05 -7.24
N LEU A 48 4.68 4.74 -7.12
CA LEU A 48 5.44 3.75 -7.87
C LEU A 48 4.52 3.04 -8.84
N ARG A 49 4.97 2.78 -10.07
CA ARG A 49 4.17 1.99 -11.02
C ARG A 49 4.11 0.53 -10.58
N ASP A 50 2.91 -0.03 -10.47
CA ASP A 50 2.70 -1.46 -10.30
C ASP A 50 2.56 -2.13 -11.68
N PRO A 51 3.46 -3.07 -12.06
CA PRO A 51 3.43 -3.75 -13.37
C PRO A 51 2.45 -4.95 -13.41
N ALA A 52 1.45 -5.00 -12.52
CA ALA A 52 0.45 -6.06 -12.47
C ALA A 52 -0.17 -6.36 -13.85
N ARG A 53 -0.27 -7.65 -14.17
CA ARG A 53 -0.90 -8.15 -15.41
C ARG A 53 -2.35 -8.58 -15.24
N THR A 54 -2.83 -8.61 -14.00
CA THR A 54 -4.20 -8.92 -13.61
C THR A 54 -4.61 -7.97 -12.49
N ILE A 55 -5.91 -7.67 -12.39
CA ILE A 55 -6.42 -6.73 -11.38
C ILE A 55 -7.34 -7.38 -10.33
N LEU A 56 -7.97 -8.51 -10.68
CA LEU A 56 -8.80 -9.29 -9.77
C LEU A 56 -7.93 -10.23 -8.95
N ALA A 57 -8.07 -10.17 -7.63
CA ALA A 57 -7.46 -11.08 -6.68
C ALA A 57 -8.55 -11.93 -6.02
N TYR A 58 -8.23 -13.20 -5.79
CA TYR A 58 -9.15 -14.18 -5.23
C TYR A 58 -8.67 -14.60 -3.85
N ASN A 59 -9.61 -14.90 -2.96
CA ASN A 59 -9.34 -15.47 -1.65
C ASN A 59 -10.46 -16.44 -1.26
N ASP A 60 -10.14 -17.36 -0.36
CA ASP A 60 -11.01 -18.40 0.18
C ASP A 60 -11.10 -18.34 1.73
N SER A 61 -10.72 -17.20 2.32
CA SER A 61 -10.72 -17.04 3.77
C SER A 61 -12.16 -17.02 4.30
N PRO A 62 -12.47 -17.80 5.35
CA PRO A 62 -13.81 -17.78 5.96
C PRO A 62 -14.09 -16.47 6.73
N ASP A 63 -13.06 -15.67 6.99
CA ASP A 63 -13.14 -14.46 7.83
C ASP A 63 -13.53 -13.20 7.03
N VAL A 64 -13.50 -13.26 5.70
CA VAL A 64 -13.83 -12.13 4.82
C VAL A 64 -15.02 -12.45 3.93
N GLY A 65 -16.00 -11.54 3.90
CA GLY A 65 -17.29 -11.75 3.22
C GLY A 65 -17.27 -11.62 1.70
N PHE A 66 -16.11 -11.76 1.04
CA PHE A 66 -15.98 -11.66 -0.41
C PHE A 66 -14.92 -12.62 -0.94
N THR A 67 -15.16 -13.18 -2.12
CA THR A 67 -14.20 -14.07 -2.80
C THR A 67 -13.26 -13.31 -3.72
N VAL A 68 -13.77 -12.28 -4.40
CA VAL A 68 -13.02 -11.51 -5.41
C VAL A 68 -12.86 -10.08 -4.95
N SER A 69 -11.65 -9.53 -5.13
CA SER A 69 -11.38 -8.12 -4.88
C SER A 69 -10.65 -7.44 -6.02
N LEU A 70 -10.86 -6.13 -6.12
CA LEU A 70 -10.21 -5.22 -7.04
C LEU A 70 -9.46 -4.17 -6.24
N ASN A 71 -8.13 -4.08 -6.37
CA ASN A 71 -7.34 -3.09 -5.64
C ASN A 71 -6.54 -2.25 -6.66
N PRO A 72 -6.97 -1.01 -6.99
CA PRO A 72 -6.24 -0.13 -7.92
C PRO A 72 -4.87 0.32 -7.40
N TYR A 73 -4.69 0.26 -6.07
CA TYR A 73 -3.48 0.67 -5.38
C TYR A 73 -2.95 -0.45 -4.47
N ARG A 74 -1.69 -0.35 -4.07
CA ARG A 74 -1.12 -1.07 -2.91
C ARG A 74 -0.46 -0.05 -1.99
N GLY A 75 -0.67 -0.20 -0.68
CA GLY A 75 -0.39 0.86 0.28
C GLY A 75 -1.56 1.83 0.38
N CYS A 76 -1.56 2.67 1.42
CA CYS A 76 -2.63 3.62 1.64
C CYS A 76 -2.13 4.87 2.37
N GLU A 77 -2.31 6.04 1.76
CA GLU A 77 -1.89 7.33 2.32
C GLU A 77 -2.62 7.71 3.62
N HIS A 78 -3.77 7.09 3.93
CA HIS A 78 -4.45 7.30 5.21
C HIS A 78 -3.64 6.81 6.41
N GLY A 79 -2.75 5.83 6.21
CA GLY A 79 -1.78 5.44 7.21
C GLY A 79 -2.35 4.92 8.54
N CYS A 80 -3.59 4.41 8.60
CA CYS A 80 -4.15 3.93 9.87
C CYS A 80 -3.20 2.93 10.56
N ILE A 81 -2.75 3.23 11.79
CA ILE A 81 -1.75 2.42 12.50
C ILE A 81 -2.18 0.96 12.69
N TYR A 82 -3.49 0.75 12.85
CA TYR A 82 -4.14 -0.54 13.05
C TYR A 82 -4.56 -1.23 11.73
N CYS A 83 -4.14 -0.71 10.57
CA CYS A 83 -4.55 -1.26 9.28
C CYS A 83 -4.00 -2.68 9.09
N TYR A 84 -4.90 -3.67 8.98
CA TYR A 84 -4.54 -5.07 8.78
C TYR A 84 -3.81 -5.33 7.45
N ALA A 85 -3.90 -4.41 6.48
CA ALA A 85 -3.24 -4.55 5.18
C ALA A 85 -1.74 -4.20 5.22
N ARG A 86 -1.24 -3.57 6.29
CA ARG A 86 0.18 -3.18 6.43
C ARG A 86 1.19 -4.30 6.13
N PRO A 87 1.02 -5.54 6.66
CA PRO A 87 1.94 -6.64 6.37
C PRO A 87 1.97 -7.04 4.88
N THR A 88 0.96 -6.68 4.07
CA THR A 88 0.96 -7.03 2.65
C THR A 88 2.06 -6.30 1.87
N HIS A 89 2.53 -5.16 2.37
CA HIS A 89 3.62 -4.40 1.78
C HIS A 89 4.97 -5.11 1.91
N GLU A 90 5.11 -5.99 2.90
CA GLU A 90 6.36 -6.73 3.08
C GLU A 90 6.63 -7.72 1.93
N TRP A 91 5.58 -8.25 1.29
CA TRP A 91 5.72 -9.08 0.09
C TRP A 91 6.28 -8.32 -1.12
N LEU A 92 6.32 -6.98 -1.05
CA LEU A 92 6.84 -6.11 -2.09
C LEU A 92 8.27 -5.62 -1.77
N GLY A 93 8.88 -6.10 -0.70
CA GLY A 93 10.19 -5.64 -0.22
C GLY A 93 10.15 -4.37 0.63
N PHE A 94 8.97 -3.82 0.93
CA PHE A 94 8.80 -2.61 1.73
C PHE A 94 8.53 -2.91 3.21
N SER A 95 8.73 -1.93 4.09
CA SER A 95 8.29 -2.05 5.48
C SER A 95 6.77 -2.04 5.63
N ALA A 96 6.25 -2.75 6.63
CA ALA A 96 4.85 -2.61 7.09
C ALA A 96 4.57 -1.28 7.83
N GLY A 97 5.62 -0.53 8.16
CA GLY A 97 5.54 0.77 8.83
C GLY A 97 5.32 1.92 7.86
N LEU A 98 6.23 2.90 7.88
CA LEU A 98 6.12 4.13 7.10
C LEU A 98 6.05 3.87 5.59
N ASP A 99 6.70 2.83 5.08
CA ASP A 99 6.64 2.52 3.64
C ASP A 99 5.22 2.19 3.17
N PHE A 100 4.35 1.62 4.01
CA PHE A 100 2.96 1.33 3.63
C PHE A 100 2.15 2.59 3.24
N GLU A 101 2.42 3.72 3.89
CA GLU A 101 1.71 4.99 3.70
C GLU A 101 2.51 6.03 2.90
N THR A 102 3.76 5.72 2.56
CA THR A 102 4.65 6.59 1.79
C THR A 102 5.07 5.99 0.44
N GLN A 103 5.07 4.67 0.27
CA GLN A 103 5.37 4.01 -1.00
C GLN A 103 4.08 3.41 -1.57
N ILE A 104 3.35 4.19 -2.37
CA ILE A 104 2.07 3.77 -2.94
C ILE A 104 2.31 3.20 -4.32
N LEU A 105 2.02 1.92 -4.50
CA LEU A 105 2.08 1.29 -5.82
C LEU A 105 0.75 1.51 -6.55
N VAL A 106 0.82 1.99 -7.78
CA VAL A 106 -0.31 2.41 -8.59
C VAL A 106 -0.44 1.47 -9.78
N LYS A 107 -1.57 0.74 -9.84
CA LYS A 107 -1.91 -0.08 -11.01
C LYS A 107 -2.61 0.81 -12.04
N GLU A 108 -1.82 1.58 -12.79
CA GLU A 108 -2.33 2.53 -13.79
C GLU A 108 -3.20 1.85 -14.86
N ASP A 109 -2.89 0.59 -15.17
CA ASP A 109 -3.61 -0.26 -16.11
C ASP A 109 -4.91 -0.86 -15.53
N ALA A 110 -5.26 -0.60 -14.26
CA ALA A 110 -6.39 -1.24 -13.57
C ALA A 110 -7.72 -1.19 -14.34
N PRO A 111 -8.16 -0.06 -14.92
CA PRO A 111 -9.42 -0.02 -15.68
C PRO A 111 -9.42 -0.94 -16.90
N ARG A 112 -8.31 -0.95 -17.65
CA ARG A 112 -8.15 -1.80 -18.83
C ARG A 112 -8.13 -3.28 -18.43
N LEU A 113 -7.32 -3.62 -17.43
CA LEU A 113 -7.22 -4.98 -16.92
C LEU A 113 -8.57 -5.49 -16.37
N LEU A 114 -9.36 -4.62 -15.75
CA LEU A 114 -10.69 -4.96 -15.26
C LEU A 114 -11.63 -5.25 -16.43
N HIS A 115 -11.67 -4.34 -17.42
CA HIS A 115 -12.47 -4.54 -18.63
C HIS A 115 -12.13 -5.87 -19.31
N ASP A 116 -10.84 -6.16 -19.52
CA ASP A 116 -10.37 -7.40 -20.15
C ASP A 116 -10.77 -8.64 -19.33
N ALA A 117 -10.70 -8.54 -17.99
CA ALA A 117 -11.10 -9.63 -17.10
C ALA A 117 -12.61 -9.90 -17.14
N LEU A 118 -13.44 -8.85 -17.13
CA LEU A 118 -14.90 -8.98 -17.15
C LEU A 118 -15.45 -9.38 -18.53
N ALA A 119 -14.77 -9.01 -19.61
CA ALA A 119 -15.13 -9.39 -20.98
C ALA A 119 -14.78 -10.84 -21.32
N SER A 120 -13.98 -11.51 -20.49
CA SER A 120 -13.59 -12.91 -20.71
C SER A 120 -14.81 -13.84 -20.62
N PRO A 121 -14.98 -14.82 -21.55
CA PRO A 121 -16.05 -15.82 -21.46
C PRO A 121 -15.90 -16.74 -20.24
N LYS A 122 -14.74 -16.73 -19.57
CA LYS A 122 -14.50 -17.47 -18.32
C LYS A 122 -14.98 -16.71 -17.08
N TRP A 123 -15.35 -15.44 -17.22
CA TRP A 123 -15.82 -14.64 -16.11
C TRP A 123 -17.24 -15.06 -15.72
N HIS A 124 -17.43 -15.33 -14.44
CA HIS A 124 -18.73 -15.62 -13.85
C HIS A 124 -19.14 -14.39 -13.02
N PRO A 125 -20.26 -13.71 -13.36
CA PRO A 125 -20.71 -12.54 -12.62
C PRO A 125 -20.86 -12.84 -11.13
N GLN A 126 -20.15 -12.06 -10.31
CA GLN A 126 -20.14 -12.17 -8.86
C GLN A 126 -19.75 -10.82 -8.24
N VAL A 127 -19.95 -10.67 -6.93
CA VAL A 127 -19.56 -9.48 -6.19
C VAL A 127 -18.04 -9.33 -6.22
N ILE A 128 -17.58 -8.12 -6.58
CA ILE A 128 -16.18 -7.74 -6.51
C ILE A 128 -16.05 -6.70 -5.40
N ALA A 129 -15.34 -7.06 -4.33
CA ALA A 129 -15.01 -6.11 -3.28
C ALA A 129 -13.98 -5.10 -3.78
N LEU A 130 -14.31 -3.81 -3.70
CA LEU A 130 -13.42 -2.75 -4.09
C LEU A 130 -12.49 -2.39 -2.92
N SER A 131 -11.18 -2.44 -3.17
CA SER A 131 -10.12 -2.00 -2.28
C SER A 131 -10.18 -2.63 -0.89
N GLY A 132 -10.02 -3.95 -0.82
CA GLY A 132 -9.97 -4.66 0.46
C GLY A 132 -8.68 -4.37 1.24
N VAL A 133 -7.54 -4.26 0.56
CA VAL A 133 -6.20 -4.11 1.18
C VAL A 133 -5.57 -2.73 0.91
N THR A 134 -6.39 -1.75 0.56
CA THR A 134 -6.04 -0.34 0.35
C THR A 134 -7.31 0.49 0.52
N ASP A 135 -7.27 1.80 0.30
CA ASP A 135 -8.48 2.63 0.24
C ASP A 135 -8.73 3.11 -1.20
N PRO A 136 -9.96 2.98 -1.74
CA PRO A 136 -10.26 3.37 -3.11
C PRO A 136 -10.25 4.89 -3.33
N TYR A 137 -10.35 5.68 -2.25
CA TYR A 137 -10.50 7.13 -2.25
C TYR A 137 -9.41 7.83 -1.42
N GLN A 138 -8.24 7.20 -1.26
CA GLN A 138 -7.06 7.86 -0.71
C GLN A 138 -6.69 9.12 -1.51
N PRO A 139 -5.98 10.10 -0.90
CA PRO A 139 -5.65 11.39 -1.51
C PRO A 139 -5.22 11.36 -2.99
N VAL A 140 -4.40 10.39 -3.41
CA VAL A 140 -3.94 10.23 -4.80
C VAL A 140 -5.09 10.00 -5.80
N GLU A 141 -6.21 9.40 -5.37
CA GLU A 141 -7.37 9.16 -6.24
C GLU A 141 -7.98 10.46 -6.79
N ARG A 142 -7.85 11.58 -6.07
CA ARG A 142 -8.29 12.91 -6.56
C ARG A 142 -7.62 13.26 -7.90
N GLN A 143 -6.38 12.81 -8.09
CA GLN A 143 -5.58 13.08 -9.27
C GLN A 143 -5.74 11.96 -10.32
N LEU A 144 -5.58 10.70 -9.90
CA LEU A 144 -5.49 9.56 -10.83
C LEU A 144 -6.85 9.01 -11.27
N ARG A 145 -7.89 9.16 -10.46
CA ARG A 145 -9.26 8.73 -10.76
C ARG A 145 -9.34 7.28 -11.25
N LEU A 146 -8.51 6.38 -10.71
CA LEU A 146 -8.43 4.99 -11.15
C LEU A 146 -9.64 4.21 -10.67
N THR A 147 -10.00 4.37 -9.40
CA THR A 147 -11.23 3.79 -8.86
C THR A 147 -12.43 4.22 -9.69
N ARG A 148 -12.56 5.52 -9.98
CA ARG A 148 -13.67 6.03 -10.80
C ARG A 148 -13.75 5.39 -12.18
N ARG A 149 -12.61 5.07 -12.80
CA ARG A 149 -12.56 4.44 -14.13
C ARG A 149 -12.82 2.93 -14.10
N CYS A 150 -12.83 2.32 -12.92
CA CYS A 150 -13.15 0.91 -12.71
C CYS A 150 -14.63 0.66 -12.38
N LEU A 151 -15.44 1.71 -12.22
CA LEU A 151 -16.88 1.66 -11.97
C LEU A 151 -17.65 1.96 -13.26
#